data_AF-A0A2S9QNW6-F1
#
_entry.id   AF-A0A2S9QNW6-F1
#
_cell.length_a   1.000
_cell.length_b   1.000
_cell.length_c   1.000
_cell.angle_alpha   90.00
_cell.angle_beta   90.00
_cell.angle_gamma   90.00
#
_symmetry.space_group_name_H-M   'P 1'
#
loop_
_entity.id
_entity.type
_entity.pdbx_description
1 polymer ?
#
loop_
_entity_poly.entity_id
_entity_poly.type
_entity_poly.pdbx_seq_one_letter_code
_entity_poly.pdbx_strand_id
1 'polypeptide(L)'
;MELPRTRELLPRVIWRDSSPSTNGELRELAAEHDAAGTPLPHGTLLATAEQTAGRGRLDRGWVMPPGTAVATSVLVRGFGGGGGGGGGPFTTLAAAAVSRLWGAVAGPSDHKKKQV
;
A
#
# COMPACT_ATOMS: atom_id res chain seq x y z
N MET A 1 -12.91 -9.83 1.68
CA MET A 1 -11.96 -10.81 1.12
C MET A 1 -11.02 -11.31 2.21
N GLU A 2 -10.63 -12.58 2.15
CA GLU A 2 -9.66 -13.17 3.09
C GLU A 2 -8.27 -13.23 2.46
N LEU A 3 -7.24 -12.81 3.22
CA LEU A 3 -5.83 -12.74 2.75
C LEU A 3 -4.90 -13.55 3.70
N PRO A 4 -5.03 -14.88 3.74
CA PRO A 4 -4.37 -15.72 4.76
C PRO A 4 -2.84 -15.59 4.74
N ARG A 5 -2.21 -15.73 3.57
CA ARG A 5 -0.74 -15.58 3.42
C ARG A 5 -0.22 -14.21 3.84
N THR A 6 -1.00 -13.15 3.62
CA THR A 6 -0.61 -11.79 4.02
C THR A 6 -0.74 -11.60 5.53
N ARG A 7 -1.76 -12.19 6.15
CA ARG A 7 -1.99 -12.16 7.60
C ARG A 7 -0.94 -12.93 8.39
N GLU A 8 -0.31 -13.93 7.79
CA GLU A 8 0.84 -14.63 8.39
C GLU A 8 2.09 -13.74 8.47
N LEU A 9 2.24 -12.77 7.57
CA LEU A 9 3.45 -11.97 7.42
C LEU A 9 3.37 -10.58 8.07
N LEU A 10 2.16 -10.05 8.25
CA LEU A 10 1.94 -8.69 8.74
C LEU A 10 1.22 -8.69 10.08
N PRO A 11 1.58 -7.79 11.00
CA PRO A 11 1.04 -7.80 12.36
C PRO A 11 -0.45 -7.45 12.40
N ARG A 12 -0.96 -6.72 11.38
CA ARG A 12 -2.38 -6.43 11.22
C ARG A 12 -2.71 -6.19 9.76
N VAL A 13 -3.77 -6.85 9.27
CA VAL A 13 -4.30 -6.69 7.91
C VAL A 13 -5.78 -6.34 7.98
N ILE A 14 -6.14 -5.20 7.42
CA ILE A 14 -7.50 -4.67 7.36
C ILE A 14 -7.95 -4.72 5.90
N TRP A 15 -8.99 -5.51 5.62
CA TRP A 15 -9.64 -5.51 4.31
C TRP A 15 -10.90 -4.63 4.37
N ARG A 16 -11.06 -3.77 3.37
CA ARG A 16 -12.29 -3.04 3.09
C ARG A 16 -12.88 -3.56 1.78
N ASP A 17 -14.20 -3.75 1.74
CA ASP A 17 -14.86 -4.11 0.48
C ASP A 17 -14.86 -2.92 -0.50
N SER A 18 -14.97 -1.71 0.02
CA SER A 18 -14.82 -0.45 -0.71
C SER A 18 -14.20 0.61 0.20
N SER A 19 -13.38 1.50 -0.37
CA SER A 19 -12.70 2.58 0.37
C SER A 19 -12.70 3.87 -0.45
N PRO A 20 -13.00 5.04 0.13
CA PRO A 20 -12.74 6.30 -0.55
C PRO A 20 -11.24 6.46 -0.87
N SER A 21 -10.36 6.20 0.10
CA SER A 21 -8.90 6.27 -0.08
C SER A 21 -8.22 5.46 1.01
N THR A 22 -7.48 4.40 0.64
CA THR A 22 -6.82 3.54 1.63
C THR A 22 -5.79 4.30 2.47
N ASN A 23 -5.13 5.29 1.86
CA ASN A 23 -4.16 6.13 2.55
C ASN A 23 -4.84 7.14 3.49
N GLY A 24 -6.00 7.67 3.10
CA GLY A 24 -6.79 8.56 3.96
C GLY A 24 -7.26 7.82 5.21
N GLU A 25 -7.96 6.70 5.00
CA GLU A 25 -8.48 5.89 6.11
C GLU A 25 -7.38 5.38 7.05
N LEU A 26 -6.26 4.89 6.51
CA LEU A 26 -5.19 4.37 7.38
C LEU A 26 -4.55 5.48 8.24
N ARG A 27 -4.48 6.72 7.72
CA ARG A 27 -4.01 7.88 8.49
C ARG A 27 -4.98 8.23 9.63
N GLU A 28 -6.27 8.26 9.33
CA GLU A 28 -7.32 8.54 10.32
C GLU A 28 -7.33 7.46 11.41
N LEU A 29 -7.35 6.18 11.03
CA LEU A 29 -7.28 5.05 11.96
C LEU A 29 -6.02 5.08 12.83
N ALA A 30 -4.87 5.41 12.25
CA ALA A 30 -3.63 5.53 13.03
C ALA A 30 -3.72 6.66 14.06
N ALA A 31 -4.23 7.83 13.66
CA ALA A 31 -4.40 8.97 14.56
C ALA A 31 -5.38 8.70 15.70
N GLU A 32 -6.52 8.06 15.41
CA GLU A 32 -7.52 7.65 16.41
C GLU A 32 -6.92 6.68 17.44
N HIS A 33 -6.22 5.64 16.98
CA HIS A 33 -5.57 4.66 17.84
C HIS A 33 -4.44 5.25 18.68
N ASP A 34 -3.65 6.16 18.10
CA ASP A 34 -2.59 6.87 18.83
C ASP A 34 -3.21 7.75 19.94
N ALA A 35 -4.31 8.47 19.64
CA ALA A 35 -5.03 9.29 20.62
C ALA A 35 -5.69 8.45 21.74
N ALA A 36 -6.13 7.23 21.42
CA ALA A 36 -6.69 6.28 22.39
C ALA A 36 -5.62 5.55 23.22
N GLY A 37 -4.32 5.86 23.04
CA GLY A 37 -3.23 5.19 23.76
C GLY A 37 -3.02 3.73 23.36
N THR A 38 -3.63 3.28 22.25
CA THR A 38 -3.53 1.91 21.73
C THR A 38 -3.06 1.93 20.28
N PRO A 39 -1.82 2.40 20.02
CA PRO A 39 -1.32 2.64 18.67
C PRO A 39 -1.39 1.36 17.83
N LEU A 40 -1.82 1.51 16.56
CA LEU A 40 -1.70 0.41 15.58
C LEU A 40 -0.26 -0.08 15.51
N PRO A 41 0.05 -1.34 15.15
CA PRO A 41 1.45 -1.76 14.98
C PRO A 41 2.07 -1.16 13.70
N HIS A 42 3.40 -0.94 13.71
CA HIS A 42 4.17 -0.73 12.49
C HIS A 42 3.91 -1.89 11.51
N GLY A 43 3.78 -1.60 10.21
CA GLY A 43 3.47 -2.62 9.20
C GLY A 43 1.98 -2.97 9.10
N THR A 44 1.09 -2.25 9.81
CA THR A 44 -0.37 -2.39 9.58
C THR A 44 -0.70 -2.10 8.13
N LEU A 45 -1.37 -3.04 7.47
CA LEU A 45 -1.83 -2.94 6.09
C LEU A 45 -3.34 -2.68 6.05
N LEU A 46 -3.76 -1.71 5.24
CA LEU A 46 -5.15 -1.53 4.81
C LEU A 46 -5.22 -1.74 3.30
N ALA A 47 -6.15 -2.58 2.86
CA ALA A 47 -6.31 -2.96 1.45
C ALA A 47 -7.78 -2.98 1.02
N THR A 48 -8.02 -2.71 -0.26
CA THR A 48 -9.34 -2.78 -0.91
C THR A 48 -9.21 -3.22 -2.36
N ALA A 49 -10.25 -3.86 -2.90
CA ALA A 49 -10.41 -4.12 -4.33
C ALA A 49 -11.15 -2.98 -5.06
N GLU A 50 -11.72 -2.02 -4.32
CA GLU A 50 -12.41 -0.86 -4.87
C GLU A 50 -11.98 0.43 -4.15
N GLN A 51 -11.49 1.41 -4.90
CA GLN A 51 -11.19 2.74 -4.40
C GLN A 51 -11.97 3.81 -5.15
N THR A 52 -12.81 4.57 -4.46
CA THR A 52 -13.82 5.44 -5.10
C THR A 52 -13.41 6.92 -5.18
N ALA A 53 -12.49 7.38 -4.32
CA ALA A 53 -12.08 8.79 -4.21
C ALA A 53 -10.59 8.94 -3.86
N GLY A 54 -9.75 8.08 -4.42
CA GLY A 54 -8.32 8.09 -4.15
C GLY A 54 -7.67 9.39 -4.63
N ARG A 55 -6.57 9.76 -3.98
CA ARG A 55 -5.79 10.96 -4.33
C ARG A 55 -4.37 10.58 -4.76
N GLY A 56 -4.08 10.79 -6.03
CA GLY A 56 -2.75 10.65 -6.60
C GLY A 56 -1.88 11.89 -6.37
N ARG A 57 -0.71 11.92 -7.03
CA ARG A 57 0.20 13.07 -6.98
C ARG A 57 -0.43 14.29 -7.65
N LEU A 58 -0.13 15.48 -7.13
CA LEU A 58 -0.67 16.77 -7.62
C LEU A 58 -2.20 16.78 -7.61
N ASP A 59 -2.80 16.19 -6.58
CA ASP A 59 -4.25 16.11 -6.35
C ASP A 59 -5.06 15.47 -7.50
N ARG A 60 -4.42 14.74 -8.42
CA ARG A 60 -5.14 13.99 -9.45
C ARG A 60 -5.97 12.88 -8.81
N GLY A 61 -7.22 12.74 -9.23
CA GLY A 61 -8.09 11.65 -8.79
C GLY A 61 -7.51 10.28 -9.15
N TRP A 62 -7.69 9.33 -8.24
CA TRP A 62 -7.34 7.92 -8.42
C TRP A 62 -8.55 7.06 -8.06
N VAL A 63 -9.33 6.71 -9.07
CA VAL A 63 -10.45 5.77 -8.95
C VAL A 63 -10.00 4.39 -9.42
N MET A 64 -10.36 3.36 -8.67
CA MET A 64 -10.01 1.96 -8.94
C MET A 64 -11.26 1.10 -8.80
N PRO A 65 -11.99 0.82 -9.89
CA PRO A 65 -13.17 -0.04 -9.85
C PRO A 65 -12.83 -1.47 -9.38
N PRO A 66 -13.83 -2.22 -8.86
CA PRO A 66 -13.65 -3.60 -8.44
C PRO A 66 -13.01 -4.48 -9.53
N GLY A 67 -12.08 -5.35 -9.13
CA GLY A 67 -11.45 -6.33 -10.02
C GLY A 67 -10.39 -5.78 -10.98
N THR A 68 -10.08 -4.48 -10.92
CA THR A 68 -9.06 -3.86 -11.81
C THR A 68 -7.66 -3.91 -11.20
N ALA A 69 -7.56 -3.76 -9.88
CA ALA A 69 -6.32 -3.81 -9.10
C ALA A 69 -6.66 -3.94 -7.60
N VAL A 70 -5.63 -3.95 -6.76
CA VAL A 70 -5.76 -3.81 -5.31
C VAL A 70 -5.06 -2.52 -4.88
N ALA A 71 -5.80 -1.65 -4.18
CA ALA A 71 -5.22 -0.47 -3.53
C ALA A 71 -4.82 -0.84 -2.11
N THR A 72 -3.60 -0.45 -1.72
CA THR A 72 -3.04 -0.79 -0.41
C THR A 72 -2.32 0.40 0.21
N SER A 73 -2.36 0.50 1.53
CA SER A 73 -1.55 1.45 2.30
C SER A 73 -0.97 0.74 3.52
N VAL A 74 0.29 1.04 3.83
CA VAL A 74 1.03 0.41 4.94
C VAL A 74 1.52 1.49 5.90
N LEU A 75 1.27 1.28 7.19
CA LEU A 75 1.68 2.20 8.25
C LEU A 75 3.16 2.00 8.57
N VAL A 76 3.96 3.03 8.34
CA VAL A 76 5.39 3.05 8.68
C VAL A 76 5.62 3.99 9.87
N ARG A 77 6.42 3.56 10.84
CA ARG A 77 6.78 4.31 12.05
C ARG A 77 8.28 4.20 12.28
N GLY A 78 8.85 5.14 13.03
CA GLY A 78 10.28 5.17 13.35
C GLY A 78 11.18 5.61 12.19
N PHE A 79 10.59 6.09 11.08
CA PHE A 79 11.36 6.60 9.96
C PHE A 79 11.77 8.07 10.17
N GLY A 80 13.04 8.40 9.92
CA GLY A 80 13.59 9.75 10.08
C GLY A 80 13.99 10.15 11.50
N GLY A 81 13.97 9.22 12.46
CA GLY A 81 14.35 9.47 13.87
C GLY A 81 15.85 9.49 14.15
N GLY A 82 16.70 9.21 13.15
CA GLY A 82 18.14 9.42 13.25
C GLY A 82 18.47 10.89 13.00
N GLY A 83 18.90 11.62 14.04
CA GLY A 83 19.29 13.03 13.95
C GLY A 83 20.37 13.27 12.89
N GLY A 84 19.94 13.64 11.70
CA GLY A 84 20.80 13.97 10.57
C GLY A 84 19.92 14.34 9.38
N GLY A 85 19.89 15.63 9.04
CA GLY A 85 19.03 16.19 8.01
C GLY A 85 19.17 15.45 6.68
N GLY A 86 18.04 14.97 6.16
CA GLY A 86 17.98 14.31 4.86
C GLY A 86 16.91 13.23 4.83
N GLY A 87 15.64 13.65 4.70
CA GLY A 87 14.56 12.72 4.36
C GLY A 87 14.84 12.10 3.00
N GLY A 88 15.52 10.94 2.97
CA GLY A 88 15.73 10.16 1.75
C GLY A 88 14.39 9.78 1.10
N PRO A 89 14.32 9.65 -0.23
CA PRO A 89 13.04 9.64 -0.94
C PRO A 89 12.27 8.33 -0.69
N PHE A 90 11.34 8.35 0.26
CA PHE A 90 10.43 7.22 0.57
C PHE A 90 9.70 6.64 -0.65
N THR A 91 9.51 7.47 -1.68
CA THR A 91 8.91 7.06 -2.94
C THR A 91 9.70 5.99 -3.69
N THR A 92 11.04 5.93 -3.55
CA THR A 92 11.85 4.91 -4.25
C THR A 92 11.75 3.54 -3.58
N LEU A 93 11.67 3.47 -2.25
CA LEU A 93 11.52 2.20 -1.52
C LEU A 93 10.15 1.55 -1.74
N ALA A 94 9.07 2.34 -1.70
CA ALA A 94 7.72 1.84 -1.98
C ALA A 94 7.60 1.32 -3.42
N ALA A 95 8.20 2.01 -4.40
CA ALA A 95 8.20 1.59 -5.80
C ALA A 95 9.01 0.28 -6.01
N ALA A 96 10.17 0.14 -5.36
CA ALA A 96 11.01 -1.06 -5.48
C ALA A 96 10.32 -2.34 -4.97
N ALA A 97 9.47 -2.24 -3.94
CA ALA A 97 8.71 -3.37 -3.42
C ALA A 97 7.68 -3.90 -4.43
N VAL A 98 7.00 -3.00 -5.16
CA VAL A 98 5.99 -3.36 -6.18
C VAL A 98 6.63 -4.09 -7.37
N SER A 99 7.80 -3.65 -7.83
CA SER A 99 8.49 -4.26 -8.98
C SER A 99 8.91 -5.72 -8.75
N ARG A 100 9.25 -6.10 -7.51
CA ARG A 100 9.60 -7.50 -7.19
C ARG A 100 8.37 -8.40 -7.14
N LEU A 101 7.20 -7.84 -6.80
CA LEU A 101 5.94 -8.57 -6.78
C LEU A 101 5.46 -8.93 -8.20
N TRP A 102 5.63 -8.02 -9.17
CA TRP A 102 5.28 -8.27 -10.57
C TRP A 102 6.10 -9.42 -11.17
N GLY A 103 7.42 -9.47 -10.89
CA GLY A 103 8.27 -10.57 -11.37
C GLY A 103 7.87 -11.95 -10.82
N ALA A 104 7.28 -12.00 -9.63
CA ALA A 104 6.80 -13.25 -9.02
C ALA A 104 5.42 -13.68 -9.53
N VAL A 105 4.59 -12.75 -10.01
CA VAL A 105 3.21 -13.01 -10.47
C VAL A 105 3.12 -13.17 -12.00
N ALA A 106 3.92 -12.44 -12.77
CA ALA A 106 3.78 -12.37 -14.23
C ALA A 106 4.39 -13.55 -14.99
N GLY A 107 5.25 -14.36 -14.37
CA GLY A 107 6.03 -15.38 -15.09
C GLY A 107 6.95 -14.79 -16.18
N PRO A 108 7.86 -15.58 -16.78
CA PRO A 108 8.69 -15.09 -17.88
C PRO A 108 7.81 -14.76 -19.10
N SER A 109 7.91 -13.52 -19.58
CA SER A 109 7.22 -13.08 -20.79
C SER A 109 7.94 -13.60 -22.03
N ASP A 110 7.33 -14.53 -22.77
CA ASP A 110 7.88 -15.07 -24.02
C ASP A 110 7.71 -14.04 -25.14
N HIS A 111 8.67 -13.12 -25.26
CA HIS A 111 8.73 -12.19 -26.38
C HIS A 111 9.30 -12.93 -27.59
N LYS A 112 8.43 -13.60 -28.35
CA LYS A 112 8.76 -14.01 -29.72
C LYS A 112 9.08 -12.76 -30.52
N LYS A 113 10.38 -12.49 -30.71
CA LYS A 113 10.88 -11.53 -31.69
C LYS A 113 10.25 -11.91 -33.04
N LYS A 114 9.34 -11.08 -33.55
CA LYS A 114 9.00 -11.12 -34.98
C LYS A 114 10.28 -10.73 -35.72
N GLN A 115 10.97 -11.72 -36.29
CA GLN A 115 11.91 -11.45 -37.36
C GLN A 115 11.08 -10.95 -38.55
N VAL A 116 11.40 -9.74 -39.00
CA VAL A 116 11.09 -9.22 -40.33
C VAL A 116 12.41 -9.19 -41.09
#